data_AF-A0A8H3W1J7-F1
#
_entry.id   AF-A0A8H3W1J7-F1
#
_cell.length_a   1.000
_cell.length_b   1.000
_cell.length_c   1.000
_cell.angle_alpha   90.00
_cell.angle_beta   90.00
_cell.angle_gamma   90.00
#
_symmetry.space_group_name_H-M   'P 1'
#
loop_
_entity.id
_entity.type
_entity.pdbx_description
1 polymer ?
#
loop_
_entity_poly.entity_id
_entity_poly.type
_entity_poly.pdbx_seq_one_letter_code
_entity_poly.pdbx_strand_id
1 'polypeptide(L)'
;MKVSFVISMLSVGLTVQACDHYKICTCTNKDGSRNDDFTGKICDAGQYNRIYEKGYLECKHYKSEFLGYEAFDNCKFRKACEAVGGRGDSSCRAKVGIFKA
;
A
#
# COMPACT_ATOMS: atom_id res chain seq x y z
N MET A 1 27.49 23.31 36.67
CA MET A 1 26.32 22.55 36.16
C MET A 1 26.39 22.57 34.64
N LYS A 2 26.62 21.43 33.98
CA LYS A 2 26.60 21.32 32.51
C LYS A 2 25.44 20.41 32.14
N VAL A 3 24.29 21.01 31.87
CA VAL A 3 23.09 20.28 31.44
C VAL A 3 23.31 19.90 29.99
N SER A 4 23.64 18.63 29.76
CA SER A 4 23.72 18.06 28.41
C SER A 4 22.31 17.63 28.01
N PHE A 5 21.61 18.50 27.27
CA PHE A 5 20.38 18.15 26.60
C PHE A 5 20.71 17.27 25.40
N VAL A 6 20.63 15.95 25.56
CA VAL A 6 20.67 15.01 24.43
C VAL A 6 19.25 14.91 23.87
N ILE A 7 18.95 15.77 22.90
CA ILE A 7 17.74 15.66 22.07
C ILE A 7 18.03 14.58 21.02
N SER A 8 17.78 13.32 21.37
CA SER A 8 17.66 12.25 20.38
C SER A 8 16.18 11.94 20.18
N MET A 9 15.47 12.87 19.54
CA MET A 9 14.21 12.54 18.89
C MET A 9 14.56 11.65 17.70
N LEU A 10 14.44 10.33 17.88
CA LEU A 10 14.25 9.42 16.75
C LEU A 10 12.99 9.88 16.04
N SER A 11 13.17 10.69 15.01
CA SER A 11 12.19 10.90 13.96
C SER A 11 12.04 9.56 13.26
N VAL A 12 11.19 8.70 13.82
CA VAL A 12 10.56 7.64 13.05
C VAL A 12 9.79 8.40 11.99
N GLY A 13 10.39 8.53 10.81
CA GLY A 13 9.76 9.02 9.61
C GLY A 13 8.60 8.09 9.31
N LEU A 14 7.48 8.33 9.98
CA LEU A 14 6.18 7.92 9.52
C LEU A 14 6.07 8.58 8.16
N THR A 15 6.35 7.82 7.11
CA THR A 15 5.89 8.13 5.77
C THR A 15 4.38 8.25 5.91
N VAL A 16 3.91 9.48 6.15
CA VAL A 16 2.52 9.86 5.95
C VAL A 16 2.31 9.79 4.45
N GLN A 17 2.26 8.58 3.89
CA GLN A 17 1.55 8.37 2.64
C GLN A 17 0.11 8.69 2.98
N ALA A 18 -0.29 9.92 2.67
CA ALA A 18 -1.69 10.32 2.71
C ALA A 18 -2.50 9.21 2.03
N CYS A 19 -3.53 8.73 2.73
CA CYS A 19 -4.36 7.65 2.22
C CYS A 19 -5.00 8.13 0.91
N ASP A 20 -4.78 7.38 -0.17
CA ASP A 20 -5.22 7.76 -1.49
C ASP A 20 -5.61 6.52 -2.31
N HIS A 21 -6.27 6.77 -3.43
CA HIS A 21 -6.85 5.74 -4.26
C HIS A 21 -5.94 5.35 -5.42
N TYR A 22 -5.71 4.06 -5.58
CA TYR A 22 -4.82 3.46 -6.58
C TYR A 22 -5.49 2.28 -7.24
N LYS A 23 -5.17 2.03 -8.52
CA LYS A 23 -5.75 0.91 -9.26
C LYS A 23 -5.06 -0.42 -8.97
N ILE A 24 -3.83 -0.37 -8.49
CA ILE A 24 -2.95 -1.54 -8.37
C ILE A 24 -2.16 -1.43 -7.07
N CYS A 25 -2.14 -2.49 -6.26
CA CYS A 25 -1.41 -2.56 -5.01
C CYS A 25 -0.79 -3.94 -4.77
N THR A 26 0.33 -3.98 -4.04
CA THR A 26 0.99 -5.19 -3.54
C THR A 26 1.38 -5.02 -2.08
N CYS A 27 1.38 -6.12 -1.32
CA CYS A 27 1.91 -6.13 0.03
C CYS A 27 3.45 -6.16 0.00
N THR A 28 4.07 -5.52 0.98
CA THR A 28 5.53 -5.58 1.18
C THR A 28 5.87 -6.15 2.56
N ASN A 29 7.08 -6.67 2.67
CA ASN A 29 7.72 -7.08 3.90
C ASN A 29 8.32 -5.86 4.62
N LYS A 30 8.77 -6.06 5.87
CA LYS A 30 9.35 -4.99 6.70
C LYS A 30 10.59 -4.34 6.08
N ASP A 31 11.32 -5.09 5.25
CA ASP A 31 12.49 -4.61 4.50
C ASP A 31 12.12 -3.88 3.19
N GLY A 32 10.82 -3.74 2.90
CA GLY A 32 10.30 -3.15 1.67
C GLY A 32 10.29 -4.09 0.46
N SER A 33 10.78 -5.33 0.60
CA SER A 33 10.66 -6.34 -0.45
C SER A 33 9.19 -6.72 -0.65
N ARG A 34 8.81 -7.10 -1.87
CA ARG A 34 7.42 -7.45 -2.18
C ARG A 34 7.11 -8.86 -1.69
N ASN A 35 5.88 -9.08 -1.26
CA ASN A 35 5.45 -10.37 -0.75
C ASN A 35 4.26 -10.91 -1.56
N ASP A 36 4.55 -11.84 -2.47
CA ASP A 36 3.55 -12.44 -3.36
C ASP A 36 2.57 -13.32 -2.59
N ASP A 37 2.98 -14.02 -1.53
CA ASP A 37 2.09 -14.86 -0.73
C ASP A 37 1.00 -14.04 -0.04
N PHE A 38 1.38 -12.93 0.61
CA PHE A 38 0.42 -12.03 1.26
C PHE A 38 -0.45 -11.31 0.23
N THR A 39 0.16 -10.84 -0.86
CA THR A 39 -0.58 -10.20 -1.94
C THR A 39 -1.62 -11.15 -2.54
N GLY A 40 -1.26 -12.43 -2.73
CA GLY A 40 -2.16 -13.45 -3.24
C GLY A 40 -3.36 -13.69 -2.33
N LYS A 41 -3.13 -13.76 -1.01
CA LYS A 41 -4.22 -13.89 -0.02
C LYS A 41 -5.17 -12.69 -0.06
N ILE A 42 -4.64 -11.47 -0.17
CA ILE A 42 -5.46 -10.26 -0.27
C ILE A 42 -6.24 -10.20 -1.58
N CYS A 43 -5.60 -10.57 -2.70
CA CYS A 43 -6.28 -10.64 -3.99
C CYS A 43 -7.45 -11.63 -3.94
N ASP A 44 -7.25 -12.82 -3.35
CA ASP A 44 -8.31 -13.84 -3.28
C ASP A 44 -9.44 -13.43 -2.32
N ALA A 45 -9.09 -12.92 -1.14
CA ALA A 45 -10.05 -12.50 -0.14
C ALA A 45 -10.96 -11.36 -0.63
N GLY A 46 -10.41 -10.43 -1.41
CA GLY A 46 -11.17 -9.34 -2.02
C GLY A 46 -11.68 -9.62 -3.43
N GLN A 47 -11.49 -10.84 -3.95
CA GLN A 47 -11.84 -11.22 -5.33
C GLN A 47 -11.28 -10.25 -6.39
N TYR A 48 -10.08 -9.73 -6.15
CA TYR A 48 -9.38 -8.81 -7.06
C TYR A 48 -8.63 -9.58 -8.15
N ASN A 49 -8.40 -8.90 -9.28
CA ASN A 49 -7.63 -9.51 -10.36
C ASN A 49 -6.14 -9.58 -9.98
N ARG A 50 -5.55 -10.76 -10.13
CA ARG A 50 -4.10 -10.96 -9.98
C ARG A 50 -3.38 -10.56 -11.27
N ILE A 51 -2.33 -9.75 -11.17
CA ILE A 51 -1.48 -9.39 -12.31
C ILE A 51 0.00 -9.59 -11.95
N TYR A 52 0.83 -9.86 -12.97
CA TYR A 52 2.28 -10.09 -12.83
C TYR A 52 3.09 -9.24 -13.81
N GLU A 53 2.68 -7.99 -14.06
CA GLU A 53 3.28 -7.13 -15.10
C GLU A 53 4.73 -6.69 -14.80
N LYS A 54 5.16 -6.78 -13.53
CA LYS A 54 6.44 -6.25 -13.05
C LYS A 54 7.36 -7.33 -12.48
N GLY A 55 7.06 -8.61 -12.73
CA GLY A 55 7.82 -9.75 -12.22
C GLY A 55 7.54 -10.08 -10.75
N TYR A 56 6.46 -9.54 -10.20
CA TYR A 56 5.94 -9.83 -8.86
C TYR A 56 4.42 -9.75 -8.90
N LEU A 57 3.74 -10.35 -7.92
CA LEU A 57 2.30 -10.38 -7.86
C LEU A 57 1.75 -9.01 -7.43
N GLU A 58 0.74 -8.51 -8.14
CA GLU A 58 -0.04 -7.35 -7.74
C GLU A 58 -1.54 -7.68 -7.79
N CYS A 59 -2.31 -7.04 -6.90
CA CYS A 59 -3.76 -6.99 -7.02
C CYS A 59 -4.14 -5.78 -7.86
N LYS A 60 -5.05 -5.97 -8.83
CA LYS A 60 -5.65 -4.93 -9.66
C LYS A 60 -7.15 -4.84 -9.38
N HIS A 61 -7.58 -3.65 -8.99
CA HIS A 61 -8.97 -3.32 -8.75
C HIS A 61 -9.23 -1.89 -9.20
N TYR A 62 -10.05 -1.75 -10.23
CA TYR A 62 -10.53 -0.47 -10.67
C TYR A 62 -11.85 -0.66 -11.41
N LYS A 63 -12.90 -0.01 -10.92
CA LYS A 63 -14.18 0.11 -11.63
C LYS A 63 -14.55 1.57 -11.73
N SER A 64 -14.83 2.03 -12.94
CA SER A 64 -15.40 3.37 -13.15
C SER A 64 -16.91 3.20 -13.22
N GLU A 65 -17.63 3.94 -12.37
CA GLU A 65 -19.09 3.98 -12.37
C GLU A 65 -19.58 5.37 -12.78
N PHE A 66 -20.86 5.48 -13.15
CA PHE A 66 -21.44 6.74 -13.63
C PHE A 66 -21.36 7.89 -12.60
N LEU A 67 -21.29 7.55 -11.29
CA LEU A 67 -21.23 8.52 -10.19
C LEU A 67 -19.90 8.50 -9.42
N GLY A 68 -18.88 7.75 -9.87
CA GLY A 68 -17.62 7.65 -9.12
C GLY A 68 -16.68 6.56 -9.60
N TYR A 69 -15.78 6.15 -8.72
CA TYR A 69 -14.85 5.05 -9.00
C TYR A 69 -14.65 4.19 -7.76
N GLU A 70 -14.41 2.91 -8.00
CA GLU A 70 -13.95 1.96 -7.01
C GLU A 70 -12.46 1.66 -7.28
N ALA A 71 -11.61 1.85 -6.28
CA ALA A 71 -10.17 1.64 -6.36
C ALA A 71 -9.61 1.31 -4.98
N PHE A 72 -8.37 0.81 -4.92
CA PHE A 72 -7.72 0.53 -3.65
C PHE A 72 -7.37 1.81 -2.90
N ASP A 73 -7.84 1.91 -1.67
CA ASP A 73 -7.27 2.83 -0.68
C ASP A 73 -5.99 2.18 -0.13
N ASN A 74 -4.82 2.81 -0.34
CA ASN A 74 -3.53 2.25 0.11
C ASN A 74 -3.49 2.02 1.63
N CYS A 75 -4.15 2.85 2.43
CA CYS A 75 -4.20 2.66 3.88
C CYS A 75 -5.06 1.46 4.28
N LYS A 76 -6.21 1.26 3.62
CA LYS A 76 -7.02 0.05 3.83
C LYS A 76 -6.28 -1.19 3.35
N PHE A 77 -5.59 -1.09 2.21
CA PHE A 77 -4.80 -2.19 1.66
C PHE A 77 -3.64 -2.57 2.58
N ARG A 78 -2.90 -1.59 3.13
CA ARG A 78 -1.88 -1.83 4.16
C ARG A 78 -2.45 -2.57 5.36
N LYS A 79 -3.58 -2.13 5.91
CA LYS A 79 -4.22 -2.82 7.05
C LYS A 79 -4.60 -4.26 6.71
N ALA A 80 -5.04 -4.51 5.47
CA ALA A 80 -5.31 -5.86 5.01
C ALA A 80 -4.04 -6.71 4.94
N CYS A 81 -2.94 -6.17 4.39
CA CYS A 81 -1.63 -6.82 4.42
C CYS A 81 -1.17 -7.13 5.85
N GLU A 82 -1.33 -6.19 6.78
CA GLU A 82 -1.04 -6.39 8.21
C GLU A 82 -1.87 -7.52 8.84
N ALA A 83 -3.15 -7.60 8.50
CA ALA A 83 -4.05 -8.63 9.00
C ALA A 83 -3.64 -10.06 8.57
N VAL A 84 -2.98 -10.22 7.41
CA VAL A 84 -2.47 -11.52 6.94
C VAL A 84 -1.02 -11.81 7.35
N GLY A 85 -0.44 -10.97 8.21
CA GLY A 85 0.92 -11.12 8.74
C GLY A 85 1.99 -10.32 8.01
N GLY A 86 1.62 -9.49 7.03
CA GLY A 86 2.50 -8.53 6.38
C GLY A 86 2.97 -7.46 7.35
N ARG A 87 4.28 -7.37 7.58
CA ARG A 87 4.87 -6.38 8.51
C ARG A 87 5.48 -5.16 7.81
N GLY A 88 5.31 -5.08 6.49
CA GLY A 88 5.71 -3.93 5.68
C GLY A 88 4.54 -3.01 5.34
N ASP A 89 4.80 -2.07 4.43
CA ASP A 89 3.78 -1.16 3.89
C ASP A 89 3.02 -1.81 2.73
N SER A 90 2.05 -1.10 2.16
CA SER A 90 1.52 -1.37 0.83
C SER A 90 2.31 -0.59 -0.22
N SER A 91 2.64 -1.22 -1.36
CA SER A 91 3.18 -0.52 -2.53
C SER A 91 2.10 -0.44 -3.59
N CYS A 92 1.61 0.78 -3.86
CA CYS A 92 0.52 1.04 -4.79
C CYS A 92 0.95 1.93 -5.97
N ARG A 93 0.33 1.71 -7.13
CA ARG A 93 0.59 2.47 -8.37
C ARG A 93 -0.70 2.76 -9.13
N ALA A 94 -0.58 3.61 -10.14
CA ALA A 94 -1.70 4.11 -10.95
C ALA A 94 -2.76 4.79 -10.07
N LYS A 95 -2.36 5.91 -9.45
CA LYS A 95 -3.22 6.76 -8.63
C LYS A 95 -4.46 7.21 -9.43
N VAL A 96 -5.62 7.18 -8.81
CA VAL A 96 -6.87 7.68 -9.37
C VAL A 96 -6.97 9.18 -9.11
N GLY A 97 -7.41 9.96 -10.10
CA GLY A 97 -7.57 11.41 -9.95
C GLY A 97 -6.32 12.25 -10.27
N ILE A 98 -5.19 11.66 -10.67
CA ILE A 98 -4.14 12.45 -11.35
C ILE A 98 -4.61 12.67 -12.79
N PHE A 99 -5.47 13.68 -12.98
CA PHE A 99 -5.57 14.36 -14.26
C PHE A 99 -4.20 15.03 -14.49
N LYS A 100 -3.32 14.40 -15.28
CA LYS A 100 -2.34 15.17 -16.02
C LYS A 100 -3.14 15.93 -17.07
N ALA A 101 -3.23 17.24 -16.89
CA ALA A 101 -3.61 18.18 -17.93
C ALA A 101 -2.74 17.97 -19.19
#